data_AF-A0A967ZIZ2-F1
#
_entry.id   AF-A0A967ZIZ2-F1
#
_cell.length_a   1.000
_cell.length_b   1.000
_cell.length_c   1.000
_cell.angle_alpha   90.00
_cell.angle_beta   90.00
_cell.angle_gamma   90.00
#
_symmetry.space_group_name_H-M   'P 1'
#
loop_
_entity.id
_entity.type
_entity.pdbx_description
1 polymer ?
#
loop_
_entity_poly.entity_id
_entity_poly.type
_entity_poly.pdbx_seq_one_letter_code
_entity_poly.pdbx_strand_id
1 'polypeptide(L)' 'GIAVLRGSIAPEGAVCKIAGIDTATFEGRARVFDDEKDALAALFRHDLHAGDVVVIRYEGPKGGPGMREMLQIT' A
#
# COMPACT_ATOMS: atom_id res chain seq x y z
N GLY A 1 8.79 14.38 -6.70
CA GLY A 1 9.53 14.50 -5.44
C GLY A 1 9.08 13.44 -4.45
N ILE A 2 9.40 13.62 -3.18
CA ILE A 2 8.92 12.80 -2.05
C ILE A 2 8.00 13.69 -1.19
N ALA A 3 6.89 13.13 -0.73
CA ALA A 3 5.99 13.77 0.22
C ALA A 3 5.89 12.94 1.51
N VAL A 4 5.70 13.63 2.64
CA VAL A 4 5.36 13.01 3.93
C VAL A 4 3.86 13.18 4.16
N LEU A 5 3.14 12.08 4.27
CA LEU A 5 1.70 12.04 4.51
C LEU A 5 1.41 11.85 6.00
N ARG A 6 0.32 12.44 6.49
CA ARG A 6 -0.21 12.25 7.85
C ARG A 6 -1.72 12.12 7.80
N GLY A 7 -2.30 11.48 8.80
CA GLY A 7 -3.76 11.33 8.92
C GLY A 7 -4.14 10.24 9.90
N SER A 8 -5.43 9.92 9.96
CA SER A 8 -5.98 8.91 10.89
C SER A 8 -5.32 7.54 10.75
N ILE A 9 -4.91 7.14 9.54
CA ILE A 9 -4.27 5.83 9.27
C ILE A 9 -2.74 5.85 9.39
N ALA A 10 -2.12 7.03 9.41
CA ALA A 10 -0.67 7.21 9.52
C ALA A 10 -0.37 8.41 10.45
N PRO A 11 -0.71 8.32 11.75
CA PRO A 11 -0.56 9.45 12.67
C PRO A 11 0.90 9.88 12.84
N GLU A 12 1.82 8.91 12.87
CA GLU A 12 3.27 9.16 12.98
C GLU A 12 3.92 9.52 11.63
N GLY A 13 3.22 9.26 10.53
CA GLY A 13 3.60 9.67 9.18
C GLY A 13 3.86 8.49 8.24
N ALA A 14 3.78 8.76 6.95
CA ALA A 14 4.15 7.84 5.87
C ALA A 14 4.90 8.59 4.76
N VAL A 15 5.61 7.87 3.91
CA VAL A 15 6.37 8.44 2.78
C VAL A 15 5.75 8.01 1.46
N CYS A 16 5.59 8.94 0.53
CA CYS A 16 5.06 8.69 -0.81
C CYS A 16 5.92 9.38 -1.87
N LYS A 17 6.28 8.65 -2.94
CA LYS A 17 6.90 9.23 -4.12
C LYS A 17 5.80 9.82 -5.00
N ILE A 18 5.82 11.14 -5.16
CA ILE A 18 4.83 11.88 -5.97
C ILE A 18 5.36 12.20 -7.38
N ALA A 19 6.61 11.85 -7.69
CA ALA A 19 7.11 11.99 -9.06
C ALA A 19 6.42 10.98 -9.97
N GLY A 20 5.74 11.47 -11.02
CA GLY A 20 5.01 10.63 -11.98
C GLY A 20 3.57 10.30 -11.58
N ILE A 21 3.00 10.98 -10.58
CA ILE A 21 1.59 10.87 -10.20
C ILE A 21 0.89 12.19 -10.55
N ASP A 22 -0.16 12.12 -11.36
CA ASP A 22 -0.88 13.30 -11.86
C ASP A 22 -1.99 13.79 -10.92
N THR A 23 -2.38 12.97 -9.94
CA THR A 23 -3.50 13.25 -9.03
C THR A 23 -3.04 13.36 -7.58
N ALA A 24 -3.46 14.42 -6.89
CA ALA A 24 -3.14 14.66 -5.48
C ALA A 24 -4.03 13.86 -4.50
N THR A 25 -5.15 13.33 -4.98
CA THR A 25 -6.18 12.66 -4.19
C THR A 25 -6.58 11.34 -4.83
N PHE A 26 -6.70 10.29 -4.03
CA PHE A 26 -7.24 8.99 -4.46
C PHE A 26 -8.18 8.48 -3.38
N GLU A 27 -9.36 8.03 -3.78
CA GLU A 27 -10.39 7.49 -2.90
C GLU A 27 -10.89 6.17 -3.49
N GLY A 28 -11.13 5.19 -2.62
CA GLY A 28 -11.44 3.85 -3.05
C GLY A 28 -11.80 2.91 -1.92
N ARG A 29 -12.32 1.73 -2.28
CA ARG A 29 -12.67 0.70 -1.30
C ARG A 29 -11.39 0.04 -0.79
N ALA A 30 -11.26 -0.07 0.53
CA ALA A 30 -10.12 -0.76 1.13
C ALA A 30 -10.15 -2.27 0.85
N ARG A 31 -9.05 -2.80 0.30
CA ARG A 31 -8.77 -4.23 0.14
C ARG A 31 -7.57 -4.57 1.01
N VAL A 32 -7.83 -5.20 2.15
CA VAL A 32 -6.85 -5.38 3.22
C VAL A 32 -6.30 -6.81 3.21
N PHE A 33 -4.99 -6.92 3.25
CA PHE A 33 -4.22 -8.17 3.27
C PHE A 33 -3.23 -8.14 4.43
N ASP A 34 -2.99 -9.29 5.04
CA ASP A 34 -2.08 -9.43 6.18
C ASP A 34 -0.63 -9.74 5.76
N ASP A 35 -0.41 -10.10 4.49
CA ASP A 35 0.91 -10.28 3.91
C ASP A 35 0.93 -10.03 2.38
N GLU A 36 2.13 -9.90 1.82
CA GLU A 36 2.36 -9.72 0.37
C GLU A 36 1.82 -10.88 -0.49
N LYS A 37 1.87 -12.12 0.01
CA LYS A 37 1.52 -13.31 -0.78
C LYS A 37 0.02 -13.36 -1.05
N ASP A 38 -0.78 -13.00 -0.06
CA ASP A 38 -2.23 -12.93 -0.20
C ASP A 38 -2.67 -11.80 -1.14
N ALA A 39 -1.99 -10.65 -1.08
CA ALA A 39 -2.22 -9.55 -2.01
C ALA A 39 -1.88 -9.94 -3.46
N LEU A 40 -0.74 -10.62 -3.67
CA LEU A 40 -0.35 -11.16 -4.97
C LEU A 40 -1.34 -12.22 -5.47
N ALA A 41 -1.82 -13.11 -4.61
CA ALA A 41 -2.82 -14.10 -4.97
C ALA A 41 -4.13 -13.42 -5.43
N ALA A 42 -4.58 -12.38 -4.74
CA ALA A 42 -5.76 -11.59 -5.16
C ALA A 42 -5.54 -10.89 -6.50
N LEU A 43 -4.34 -10.36 -6.76
CA LEU A 43 -3.98 -9.78 -8.05
C LEU A 43 -4.05 -10.82 -9.17
N PHE A 44 -3.43 -12.00 -8.99
CA PHE A 44 -3.41 -13.06 -10.01
C PHE A 44 -4.77 -13.71 -10.25
N ARG A 45 -5.68 -13.68 -9.27
CA ARG A 45 -7.06 -14.12 -9.43
C ARG A 45 -7.97 -13.05 -10.06
N HIS A 46 -7.45 -11.86 -10.36
CA HIS A 46 -8.23 -10.71 -10.82
C HIS A 46 -9.32 -10.27 -9.82
N ASP A 47 -9.07 -10.48 -8.52
CA ASP A 47 -9.97 -10.08 -7.44
C ASP A 47 -9.84 -8.59 -7.10
N LEU A 48 -8.83 -7.88 -7.63
CA LEU A 48 -8.61 -6.45 -7.44
C LEU A 48 -9.17 -5.65 -8.61
N HIS A 49 -9.77 -4.49 -8.31
CA HIS A 49 -10.43 -3.66 -9.31
C HIS A 49 -9.86 -2.25 -9.35
N ALA A 50 -10.04 -1.57 -10.49
CA ALA A 50 -9.68 -0.16 -10.61
C ALA A 50 -10.43 0.67 -9.54
N GLY A 51 -9.68 1.51 -8.83
CA GLY A 51 -10.21 2.28 -7.70
C GLY A 51 -10.18 1.55 -6.35
N ASP A 52 -9.64 0.33 -6.26
CA ASP A 52 -9.37 -0.28 -4.94
C ASP A 52 -8.17 0.41 -4.26
N VAL A 53 -8.28 0.60 -2.93
CA VAL A 53 -7.16 0.97 -2.06
C VAL A 53 -6.59 -0.30 -1.44
N VAL A 54 -5.50 -0.81 -2.01
CA VAL A 54 -4.83 -2.01 -1.52
C VAL A 54 -4.01 -1.68 -0.26
N VAL A 55 -4.27 -2.39 0.83
CA VAL A 55 -3.56 -2.24 2.10
C VAL A 55 -2.91 -3.57 2.44
N ILE A 56 -1.58 -3.59 2.48
CA ILE A 56 -0.81 -4.74 2.95
C ILE A 56 -0.24 -4.35 4.32
N ARG A 57 -0.72 -4.98 5.38
CA ARG A 57 -0.33 -4.66 6.77
C ARG A 57 0.52 -5.78 7.35
N TYR A 58 1.00 -5.56 8.57
CA TYR A 58 1.96 -6.43 9.25
C TYR A 58 3.32 -6.59 8.55
N GLU A 59 3.62 -5.89 7.47
CA GLU A 59 4.95 -5.93 6.80
C GLU A 59 5.99 -4.94 7.35
N GLY A 60 5.68 -4.26 8.46
CA GLY A 60 6.59 -3.28 9.07
C GLY A 60 7.82 -3.91 9.75
N PRO A 61 8.73 -3.10 10.32
CA PRO A 61 10.02 -3.56 10.88
C PRO A 61 9.92 -4.73 11.87
N LYS A 62 8.81 -4.81 12.62
CA LYS A 62 8.54 -5.88 13.58
C LYS A 62 7.55 -6.94 13.09
N GLY A 63 6.56 -6.55 12.28
CA GLY A 63 5.53 -7.47 11.83
C GLY A 63 6.03 -8.43 10.75
N GLY A 64 6.78 -7.91 9.76
CA GLY A 64 7.32 -8.65 8.62
C GLY A 64 8.69 -9.27 8.90
N PRO A 65 9.23 -9.04 10.10
CA PRO A 65 10.59 -8.57 10.38
C PRO A 65 11.37 -7.85 9.26
N GLY A 66 12.07 -6.78 9.62
CA GLY A 66 13.08 -6.16 8.76
C GLY A 66 12.55 -5.22 7.67
N MET A 67 11.23 -5.05 7.55
CA MET A 67 10.60 -4.12 6.59
C MET A 67 11.07 -4.39 5.16
N ARG A 68 10.75 -5.57 4.65
CA ARG A 68 11.13 -5.98 3.29
C ARG A 68 10.55 -5.04 2.23
N GLU A 69 11.32 -4.83 1.17
CA GLU A 69 10.83 -4.17 -0.04
C GLU A 69 9.88 -5.12 -0.81
N MET A 70 8.79 -4.57 -1.36
CA MET A 70 7.75 -5.32 -2.06
C MET A 70 7.58 -4.78 -3.49
N LEU A 71 8.43 -5.20 -4.43
CA LEU A 71 8.42 -4.69 -5.81
C LEU A 71 7.36 -5.36 -6.69
N GLN A 72 6.99 -6.62 -6.41
CA GLN A 72 6.09 -7.38 -7.29
C GLN A 72 4.63 -6.89 -7.25
N ILE A 73 4.30 -6.01 -6.30
CA ILE A 73 2.93 -5.56 -5.98
C ILE A 73 2.78 -4.03 -6.03
N THR A 74 3.45 -3.38 -7.00
CA THR A 74 3.45 -1.91 -7.19
C THR A 74 2.82 -1.48 -8.51
#